data_AF-A0A2D6HEP2-F1
#
_entry.id   AF-A0A2D6HEP2-F1
#
_cell.length_a   1.000
_cell.length_b   1.000
_cell.length_c   1.000
_cell.angle_alpha   90.00
_cell.angle_beta   90.00
_cell.angle_gamma   90.00
#
_symmetry.space_group_name_H-M   'P 1'
#
loop_
_entity.id
_entity.type
_entity.pdbx_description
1 polymer ?
#
loop_
_entity_poly.entity_id
_entity_poly.type
_entity_poly.pdbx_seq_one_letter_code
_entity_poly.pdbx_strand_id
1 'polypeptide(L)'
;MSVSPPDPLTRALLPALMHGLNNATQLLASLNALVAEDDGEAWLERRSADLARTSGEIEDLGYVLAVLAGASGADLLGERREARGLELVVDLVRAALRRAGADLAPVPTPLPRLARSAGEGWELPWVVGSLLWVSATALPTGEALAWSLEGDGDGWCLRAERPEGIDLAVLAERVHSLLPEARLEVGAEGWSLLLPGRWLEPGAEQAPSLSVS
;
A
#
# COMPACT_ATOMS: atom_id res chain seq x y z
N MET A 1 -4.37 -30.30 -1.64
CA MET A 1 -4.44 -28.85 -1.84
C MET A 1 -3.30 -28.48 -2.77
N SER A 2 -3.60 -28.08 -4.01
CA SER A 2 -2.58 -27.60 -4.94
C SER A 2 -2.16 -26.21 -4.48
N VAL A 3 -0.89 -26.02 -4.14
CA VAL A 3 -0.35 -24.70 -3.83
C VAL A 3 -0.23 -23.97 -5.16
N SER A 4 -1.18 -23.08 -5.46
CA SER A 4 -1.04 -22.17 -6.60
C SER A 4 0.26 -21.38 -6.44
N PRO A 5 1.03 -21.17 -7.52
CA PRO A 5 2.26 -20.38 -7.44
C PRO A 5 1.95 -19.00 -6.84
N PRO A 6 2.84 -18.45 -5.99
CA PRO A 6 2.62 -17.17 -5.36
C PRO A 6 2.44 -16.10 -6.42
N ASP A 7 1.47 -15.23 -6.17
CA ASP A 7 1.13 -14.14 -7.07
C ASP A 7 2.37 -13.26 -7.40
N PRO A 8 2.56 -12.83 -8.67
CA PRO A 8 3.70 -12.01 -9.06
C PRO A 8 3.86 -10.75 -8.20
N LEU A 9 2.76 -10.13 -7.75
CA LEU A 9 2.84 -8.98 -6.86
C LEU A 9 3.38 -9.39 -5.49
N THR A 10 2.88 -10.47 -4.88
CA THR A 10 3.37 -10.94 -3.56
C THR A 10 4.87 -11.19 -3.58
N ARG A 11 5.37 -11.82 -4.65
CA ARG A 11 6.81 -12.07 -4.84
C ARG A 11 7.60 -10.76 -4.95
N ALA A 12 7.05 -9.73 -5.60
CA ALA A 12 7.69 -8.44 -5.76
C ALA A 12 7.69 -7.59 -4.49
N LEU A 13 6.59 -7.61 -3.72
CA LEU A 13 6.43 -6.82 -2.51
C LEU A 13 7.21 -7.38 -1.32
N LEU A 14 7.36 -8.71 -1.24
CA LEU A 14 8.00 -9.36 -0.10
C LEU A 14 9.43 -8.84 0.20
N PRO A 15 10.35 -8.68 -0.78
CA PRO A 15 11.66 -8.09 -0.51
C PRO A 15 11.62 -6.65 0.03
N ALA A 16 10.68 -5.83 -0.44
CA ALA A 16 10.52 -4.46 0.04
C ALA A 16 9.98 -4.45 1.49
N LEU A 17 9.04 -5.34 1.79
CA LEU A 17 8.48 -5.53 3.13
C LEU A 17 9.56 -6.01 4.11
N MET A 18 10.34 -7.02 3.71
CA MET A 18 11.45 -7.54 4.52
C MET A 18 12.52 -6.49 4.78
N HIS A 19 12.78 -5.62 3.80
CA HIS A 19 13.70 -4.50 4.00
C HIS A 19 13.19 -3.53 5.07
N GLY A 20 11.90 -3.16 5.02
CA GLY A 20 11.27 -2.32 6.05
C GLY A 20 11.33 -2.94 7.45
N LEU A 21 10.95 -4.21 7.57
CA LEU A 21 11.00 -4.95 8.84
C LEU A 21 12.42 -5.04 9.42
N ASN A 22 13.41 -5.27 8.56
CA ASN A 22 14.81 -5.30 8.97
C ASN A 22 15.27 -3.92 9.49
N ASN A 23 14.90 -2.83 8.82
CA ASN A 23 15.25 -1.48 9.25
C ASN A 23 14.61 -1.15 10.61
N ALA A 24 13.33 -1.46 10.79
CA ALA A 24 12.64 -1.27 12.08
C ALA A 24 13.29 -2.09 13.21
N THR A 25 13.66 -3.35 12.92
CA THR A 25 14.34 -4.22 13.89
C THR A 25 15.72 -3.67 14.27
N GLN A 26 16.48 -3.14 13.30
CA GLN A 26 17.78 -2.52 13.55
C GLN A 26 17.65 -1.28 14.44
N LEU A 27 16.64 -0.42 14.20
CA LEU A 27 16.36 0.75 15.04
C LEU A 27 16.05 0.33 16.48
N LEU A 28 15.18 -0.67 16.68
CA LEU A 28 14.87 -1.19 18.02
C LEU A 28 16.10 -1.80 18.70
N ALA A 29 16.94 -2.53 17.97
CA ALA A 29 18.18 -3.07 18.51
C ALA A 29 19.15 -1.97 18.94
N SER A 30 19.28 -0.89 18.15
CA SER A 30 20.08 0.29 18.52
C SER A 30 19.53 1.02 19.74
N LEU A 31 18.21 1.19 19.84
CA LEU A 31 17.57 1.78 21.02
C LEU A 31 17.82 0.92 22.26
N ASN A 32 17.64 -0.40 22.16
CA ASN A 32 17.91 -1.33 23.26
C ASN A 32 19.37 -1.26 23.73
N ALA A 33 20.33 -1.12 22.82
CA ALA A 33 21.73 -0.97 23.17
C ALA A 33 22.00 0.34 23.96
N LEU A 34 21.40 1.46 23.55
CA LEU A 34 21.55 2.75 24.23
C LEU A 34 20.91 2.76 25.63
N VAL A 35 19.83 2.03 25.82
CA VAL A 35 19.16 1.88 27.12
C VAL A 35 19.99 1.08 28.13
N ALA A 36 20.88 0.21 27.65
CA ALA A 36 21.74 -0.60 28.50
C ALA A 36 22.96 0.15 29.07
N GLU A 37 23.17 1.42 28.70
CA GLU A 37 24.24 2.28 29.23
C GLU A 37 23.84 2.98 30.54
N ASP A 38 24.83 3.48 31.31
CA ASP A 38 24.66 4.05 32.67
C ASP A 38 23.72 5.30 32.75
N ASP A 39 23.25 5.83 31.61
CA ASP A 39 22.30 6.95 31.47
C ASP A 39 21.02 6.57 30.66
N GLY A 40 20.68 5.29 30.60
CA GLY A 40 19.62 4.75 29.72
C GLY A 40 18.25 5.41 29.84
N GLU A 41 17.86 5.86 31.04
CA GLU A 41 16.56 6.51 31.28
C GLU A 41 16.48 7.90 30.63
N ALA A 42 17.54 8.71 30.72
CA ALA A 42 17.63 10.01 30.07
C ALA A 42 17.72 9.90 28.54
N TRP A 43 18.24 8.79 28.01
CA TRP A 43 18.25 8.49 26.59
C TRP A 43 16.86 8.08 26.07
N LEU A 44 16.14 7.25 26.81
CA LEU A 44 14.76 6.86 26.49
C LEU A 44 13.83 8.06 26.39
N GLU A 45 13.91 9.00 27.33
CA GLU A 45 13.06 10.19 27.30
C GLU A 45 13.30 11.03 26.04
N ARG A 46 14.57 11.24 25.69
CA ARG A 46 15.00 11.95 24.46
C ARG A 46 14.62 11.23 23.16
N ARG A 47 14.44 9.90 23.22
CA ARG A 47 14.16 9.04 22.05
C ARG A 47 12.73 8.48 22.03
N SER A 48 11.88 8.87 22.96
CA SER A 48 10.48 8.42 23.07
C SER A 48 9.69 8.64 21.76
N ALA A 49 9.93 9.76 21.09
CA ALA A 49 9.35 10.06 19.78
C ALA A 49 9.83 9.11 18.67
N ASP A 50 11.08 8.66 18.70
CA ASP A 50 11.60 7.67 17.75
C ASP A 50 10.98 6.28 18.00
N LEU A 51 10.83 5.90 19.27
CA LEU A 51 10.17 4.64 19.64
C LEU A 51 8.68 4.63 19.20
N ALA A 52 7.96 5.73 19.41
CA ALA A 52 6.58 5.87 18.96
C ALA A 52 6.47 5.78 17.43
N ARG A 53 7.40 6.43 16.70
CA ARG A 53 7.47 6.36 15.23
C ARG A 53 7.74 4.93 14.75
N THR A 54 8.75 4.26 15.31
CA THR A 54 9.10 2.88 14.96
C THR A 54 7.97 1.90 15.31
N SER A 55 7.22 2.13 16.40
CA SER A 55 6.02 1.35 16.71
C SER A 55 4.97 1.49 15.61
N GLY A 56 4.68 2.72 15.18
CA GLY A 56 3.75 2.97 14.06
C GLY A 56 4.22 2.33 12.75
N GLU A 57 5.51 2.42 12.43
CA GLU A 57 6.08 1.77 11.25
C GLU A 57 5.93 0.24 11.30
N ILE A 58 6.10 -0.39 12.47
CA ILE A 58 5.92 -1.84 12.64
C ILE A 58 4.44 -2.23 12.50
N GLU A 59 3.52 -1.42 13.02
CA GLU A 59 2.08 -1.62 12.84
C GLU A 59 1.69 -1.53 11.36
N ASP A 60 2.17 -0.51 10.66
CA ASP A 60 1.98 -0.30 9.21
C ASP A 60 2.53 -1.51 8.41
N LEU A 61 3.75 -1.96 8.70
CA LEU A 61 4.36 -3.14 8.07
C LEU A 61 3.59 -4.43 8.39
N GLY A 62 3.09 -4.57 9.62
CA GLY A 62 2.26 -5.69 10.05
C GLY A 62 0.94 -5.76 9.31
N TYR A 63 0.30 -4.61 9.06
CA TYR A 63 -0.89 -4.51 8.21
C TYR A 63 -0.59 -4.97 6.78
N VAL A 64 0.47 -4.46 6.15
CA VAL A 64 0.79 -4.84 4.76
C VAL A 64 1.13 -6.32 4.66
N LEU A 65 1.83 -6.90 5.64
CA LEU A 65 2.04 -8.34 5.71
C LEU A 65 0.70 -9.11 5.74
N ALA A 66 -0.27 -8.62 6.51
CA ALA A 66 -1.60 -9.23 6.56
C ALA A 66 -2.34 -9.11 5.23
N VAL A 67 -2.19 -8.00 4.48
CA VAL A 67 -2.70 -7.87 3.11
C VAL A 67 -2.12 -8.95 2.18
N LEU A 68 -0.80 -9.17 2.22
CA LEU A 68 -0.14 -10.22 1.41
C LEU A 68 -0.62 -11.63 1.78
N ALA A 69 -0.85 -11.86 3.08
CA ALA A 69 -1.38 -13.12 3.58
C ALA A 69 -2.83 -13.35 3.16
N GLY A 70 -3.68 -12.31 3.24
CA GLY A 70 -5.07 -12.31 2.75
C GLY A 70 -5.15 -12.66 1.27
N ALA A 71 -4.31 -12.03 0.45
CA ALA A 71 -4.18 -12.36 -0.98
C ALA A 71 -3.73 -13.81 -1.25
N SER A 72 -3.08 -14.45 -0.28
CA SER A 72 -2.63 -15.85 -0.35
C SER A 72 -3.63 -16.83 0.28
N GLY A 73 -4.81 -16.35 0.71
CA GLY A 73 -5.89 -17.16 1.30
C GLY A 73 -5.78 -17.37 2.80
N ALA A 74 -4.91 -16.64 3.50
CA ALA A 74 -4.81 -16.68 4.96
C ALA A 74 -5.59 -15.50 5.57
N ASP A 75 -6.52 -15.79 6.48
CA ASP A 75 -7.24 -14.77 7.23
C ASP A 75 -6.40 -14.33 8.44
N LEU A 76 -5.55 -13.30 8.22
CA LEU A 76 -4.68 -12.72 9.25
C LEU A 76 -5.05 -11.29 9.66
N LEU A 77 -5.97 -10.64 8.94
CA LEU A 77 -6.41 -9.30 9.34
C LEU A 77 -7.35 -9.35 10.54
N GLY A 78 -8.22 -10.35 10.66
CA GLY A 78 -9.23 -10.37 11.73
C GLY A 78 -10.02 -9.05 11.75
N GLU A 79 -10.07 -8.37 12.90
CA GLU A 79 -10.69 -7.03 13.01
C GLU A 79 -9.74 -5.87 12.69
N ARG A 80 -8.44 -6.11 12.44
CA ARG A 80 -7.47 -5.05 12.15
C ARG A 80 -7.76 -4.47 10.77
N ARG A 81 -8.31 -3.26 10.74
CA ARG A 81 -8.49 -2.46 9.54
C ARG A 81 -7.67 -1.20 9.66
N GLU A 82 -6.88 -0.91 8.63
CA GLU A 82 -6.07 0.30 8.57
C GLU A 82 -6.69 1.30 7.60
N ALA A 83 -7.11 2.45 8.11
CA ALA A 83 -7.72 3.50 7.30
C ALA A 83 -6.76 3.99 6.20
N ARG A 84 -5.45 3.96 6.45
CA ARG A 84 -4.39 4.32 5.50
C ARG A 84 -3.99 3.16 4.58
N GLY A 85 -4.74 2.07 4.51
CA GLY A 85 -4.31 0.86 3.80
C GLY A 85 -3.94 1.07 2.32
N LEU A 86 -4.61 1.99 1.62
CA LEU A 86 -4.22 2.39 0.25
C LEU A 86 -2.83 3.03 0.21
N GLU A 87 -2.56 3.98 1.09
CA GLU A 87 -1.27 4.67 1.20
C GLU A 87 -0.15 3.66 1.44
N LEU A 88 -0.33 2.78 2.43
CA LEU A 88 0.68 1.80 2.81
C LEU A 88 1.00 0.81 1.68
N VAL A 89 -0.01 0.33 0.96
CA VAL A 89 0.22 -0.58 -0.17
C VAL A 89 0.83 0.16 -1.36
N VAL A 90 0.40 1.38 -1.68
CA VAL A 90 0.98 2.19 -2.77
C VAL A 90 2.45 2.50 -2.49
N ASP A 91 2.81 2.85 -1.25
CA ASP A 91 4.20 3.10 -0.87
C ASP A 91 5.06 1.84 -0.99
N LEU A 92 4.53 0.68 -0.60
CA LEU A 92 5.25 -0.59 -0.78
C LEU A 92 5.40 -0.96 -2.26
N VAL A 93 4.37 -0.76 -3.08
CA VAL A 93 4.42 -0.96 -4.53
C VAL A 93 5.48 -0.04 -5.14
N ARG A 94 5.53 1.24 -4.76
CA ARG A 94 6.56 2.18 -5.21
C ARG A 94 7.97 1.70 -4.83
N ALA A 95 8.15 1.22 -3.60
CA ALA A 95 9.43 0.66 -3.16
C ALA A 95 9.83 -0.59 -3.96
N ALA A 96 8.88 -1.47 -4.28
CA ALA A 96 9.12 -2.64 -5.10
C ALA A 96 9.43 -2.27 -6.57
N LEU A 97 8.72 -1.30 -7.14
CA LEU A 97 8.89 -0.86 -8.54
C LEU A 97 10.29 -0.27 -8.73
N ARG A 98 10.77 0.54 -7.79
CA ARG A 98 12.13 1.11 -7.83
C ARG A 98 13.19 0.02 -7.89
N ARG A 99 12.99 -1.11 -7.21
CA ARG A 99 13.90 -2.27 -7.29
C ARG A 99 13.85 -2.98 -8.65
N ALA A 100 12.74 -2.87 -9.35
CA ALA A 100 12.54 -3.40 -10.70
C ALA A 100 12.92 -2.40 -11.82
N GLY A 101 13.35 -1.18 -11.49
CA GLY A 101 13.71 -0.15 -12.47
C GLY A 101 12.50 0.61 -13.06
N ALA A 102 11.36 0.59 -12.38
CA ALA A 102 10.15 1.35 -12.72
C ALA A 102 9.74 2.29 -11.56
N ASP A 103 8.81 3.21 -11.78
CA ASP A 103 8.23 4.03 -10.72
C ASP A 103 6.75 4.36 -11.00
N LEU A 104 6.11 4.99 -10.03
CA LEU A 104 4.80 5.63 -10.17
C LEU A 104 4.99 7.15 -10.23
N ALA A 105 4.26 7.83 -11.09
CA ALA A 105 4.17 9.28 -11.05
C ALA A 105 3.69 9.74 -9.65
N PRO A 106 4.10 10.93 -9.19
CA PRO A 106 3.60 11.49 -7.95
C PRO A 106 2.10 11.78 -8.07
N VAL A 107 1.36 11.50 -6.99
CA VAL A 107 -0.07 11.85 -6.84
C VAL A 107 -0.19 12.71 -5.59
N PRO A 108 -1.10 13.71 -5.54
CA PRO A 108 -1.29 14.53 -4.35
C PRO A 108 -1.60 13.66 -3.13
N THR A 109 -0.80 13.82 -2.09
CA THR A 109 -1.12 13.32 -0.76
C THR A 109 -2.04 14.32 -0.06
N PRO A 110 -2.95 13.85 0.80
CA PRO A 110 -3.16 12.47 1.21
C PRO A 110 -4.05 11.66 0.24
N LEU A 111 -3.77 10.35 0.12
CA LEU A 111 -4.72 9.42 -0.51
C LEU A 111 -5.98 9.27 0.36
N PRO A 112 -7.13 8.92 -0.24
CA PRO A 112 -8.35 8.66 0.52
C PRO A 112 -8.18 7.48 1.48
N ARG A 113 -8.94 7.54 2.58
CA ARG A 113 -8.94 6.54 3.64
C ARG A 113 -9.95 5.44 3.34
N LEU A 114 -9.62 4.20 3.70
CA LEU A 114 -10.55 3.08 3.64
C LEU A 114 -11.68 3.26 4.65
N ALA A 115 -12.91 3.28 4.15
CA ALA A 115 -14.09 3.18 4.99
C ALA A 115 -14.31 1.74 5.46
N ARG A 116 -15.01 1.56 6.58
CA ARG A 116 -15.39 0.22 7.08
C ARG A 116 -16.31 -0.56 6.13
N SER A 117 -16.89 0.09 5.12
CA SER A 117 -17.72 -0.61 4.13
C SER A 117 -16.92 -1.24 2.98
N ALA A 118 -15.60 -0.99 2.89
CA ALA A 118 -14.72 -1.49 1.85
C ALA A 118 -14.22 -2.93 2.11
N GLY A 119 -15.13 -3.90 2.12
CA GLY A 119 -14.80 -5.32 2.31
C GLY A 119 -14.19 -5.62 3.69
N GLU A 120 -13.24 -6.55 3.73
CA GLU A 120 -12.48 -6.89 4.95
C GLU A 120 -11.22 -6.02 5.13
N GLY A 121 -11.05 -5.00 4.29
CA GLY A 121 -10.02 -3.98 4.45
C GLY A 121 -8.67 -4.34 3.85
N TRP A 122 -8.55 -5.44 3.11
CA TRP A 122 -7.33 -5.82 2.39
C TRP A 122 -7.54 -5.92 0.88
N GLU A 123 -8.75 -6.25 0.44
CA GLU A 123 -9.08 -6.53 -0.96
C GLU A 123 -8.84 -5.31 -1.84
N LEU A 124 -9.33 -4.15 -1.41
CA LEU A 124 -9.20 -2.92 -2.18
C LEU A 124 -7.73 -2.48 -2.30
N PRO A 125 -6.95 -2.34 -1.22
CA PRO A 125 -5.51 -2.06 -1.31
C PRO A 125 -4.75 -3.06 -2.18
N TRP A 126 -5.04 -4.35 -2.03
CA TRP A 126 -4.40 -5.39 -2.83
C TRP A 126 -4.68 -5.25 -4.33
N VAL A 127 -5.95 -5.04 -4.71
CA VAL A 127 -6.38 -4.84 -6.10
C VAL A 127 -5.73 -3.60 -6.70
N VAL A 128 -5.74 -2.47 -5.96
CA VAL A 128 -5.09 -1.22 -6.39
C VAL A 128 -3.59 -1.44 -6.60
N GLY A 129 -2.91 -2.06 -5.63
CA GLY A 129 -1.49 -2.36 -5.75
C GLY A 129 -1.17 -3.27 -6.94
N SER A 130 -2.04 -4.25 -7.23
CA SER A 130 -1.88 -5.18 -8.36
C SER A 130 -2.01 -4.47 -9.71
N LEU A 131 -3.01 -3.61 -9.87
CA LEU A 131 -3.20 -2.83 -11.09
C LEU A 131 -2.03 -1.87 -11.34
N LEU A 132 -1.59 -1.16 -10.31
CA LEU A 132 -0.45 -0.24 -10.41
C LEU A 132 0.86 -0.97 -10.71
N TRP A 133 1.12 -2.10 -10.05
CA TRP A 133 2.32 -2.91 -10.30
C TRP A 133 2.37 -3.45 -11.73
N VAL A 134 1.30 -4.10 -12.18
CA VAL A 134 1.25 -4.70 -13.53
C VAL A 134 1.37 -3.62 -14.60
N SER A 135 0.73 -2.48 -14.40
CA SER A 135 0.83 -1.36 -15.34
C SER A 135 2.24 -0.76 -15.35
N ALA A 136 2.81 -0.45 -14.19
CA ALA A 136 4.11 0.21 -14.13
C ALA A 136 5.27 -0.69 -14.62
N THR A 137 5.21 -2.00 -14.37
CA THR A 137 6.26 -2.94 -14.80
C THR A 137 6.27 -3.24 -16.30
N ALA A 138 5.19 -2.89 -17.01
CA ALA A 138 5.11 -3.03 -18.45
C ALA A 138 5.58 -1.78 -19.21
N LEU A 139 5.87 -0.68 -18.51
CA LEU A 139 6.49 0.49 -19.11
C LEU A 139 7.97 0.24 -19.41
N PRO A 140 8.56 0.97 -20.38
CA PRO A 140 10.00 1.01 -20.57
C PRO A 140 10.74 1.39 -19.29
N THR A 141 11.94 0.82 -19.10
CA THR A 141 12.78 1.10 -17.93
C THR A 141 13.04 2.60 -17.78
N GLY A 142 12.82 3.13 -16.57
CA GLY A 142 13.03 4.55 -16.25
C GLY A 142 11.81 5.45 -16.50
N GLU A 143 10.72 4.92 -17.05
CA GLU A 143 9.44 5.63 -17.11
C GLU A 143 8.62 5.42 -15.84
N ALA A 144 7.77 6.40 -15.53
CA ALA A 144 6.89 6.38 -14.37
C ALA A 144 5.43 6.32 -14.83
N LEU A 145 4.66 5.40 -14.25
CA LEU A 145 3.23 5.26 -14.60
C LEU A 145 2.47 6.51 -14.15
N ALA A 146 1.83 7.21 -15.09
CA ALA A 146 0.86 8.25 -14.77
C ALA A 146 -0.45 7.62 -14.28
N TRP A 147 -0.93 8.07 -13.12
CA TRP A 147 -2.16 7.59 -12.51
C TRP A 147 -2.82 8.67 -11.66
N SER A 148 -4.13 8.57 -11.44
CA SER A 148 -4.89 9.43 -10.55
C SER A 148 -5.97 8.66 -9.81
N LEU A 149 -6.35 9.14 -8.63
CA LEU A 149 -7.49 8.65 -7.87
C LEU A 149 -8.35 9.85 -7.48
N GLU A 150 -9.53 9.93 -8.10
CA GLU A 150 -10.45 11.06 -7.97
C GLU A 150 -11.81 10.58 -7.46
N GLY A 151 -12.49 11.40 -6.65
CA GLY A 151 -13.81 11.10 -6.13
C GLY A 151 -14.79 12.23 -6.44
N ASP A 152 -16.02 11.88 -6.79
CA ASP A 152 -17.05 12.83 -7.24
C ASP A 152 -18.41 12.62 -6.53
N GLY A 153 -18.41 12.34 -5.23
CA GLY A 153 -19.63 12.22 -4.42
C GLY A 153 -20.48 10.96 -4.71
N ASP A 154 -20.51 10.51 -5.95
CA ASP A 154 -21.18 9.29 -6.41
C ASP A 154 -20.23 8.08 -6.36
N GLY A 155 -18.94 8.29 -6.59
CA GLY A 155 -17.95 7.22 -6.57
C GLY A 155 -16.52 7.70 -6.45
N TRP A 156 -15.62 6.72 -6.53
CA TRP A 156 -14.19 6.95 -6.70
C TRP A 156 -13.72 6.27 -7.98
N CYS A 157 -12.77 6.89 -8.66
CA CYS A 157 -12.22 6.40 -9.90
C CYS A 157 -10.69 6.45 -9.84
N LEU A 158 -10.07 5.27 -9.83
CA LEU A 158 -8.64 5.12 -10.03
C LEU A 158 -8.39 4.94 -11.53
N ARG A 159 -7.52 5.75 -12.12
CA ARG A 159 -7.19 5.69 -13.55
C ARG A 159 -5.68 5.62 -13.74
N ALA A 160 -5.24 4.90 -14.75
CA ALA A 160 -3.87 4.97 -15.23
C ALA A 160 -3.80 4.74 -16.74
N GLU A 161 -2.70 5.19 -17.34
CA GLU A 161 -2.38 4.86 -18.73
C GLU A 161 -2.16 3.35 -18.88
N ARG A 162 -2.47 2.83 -20.06
CA ARG A 162 -2.30 1.40 -20.38
C ARG A 162 -1.09 1.24 -21.31
N PRO A 163 0.02 0.69 -20.82
CA PRO A 163 1.13 0.31 -21.68
C PRO A 163 0.73 -0.74 -22.71
N GLU A 164 1.37 -0.70 -23.88
CA GLU A 164 1.15 -1.69 -24.94
C GLU A 164 1.47 -3.11 -24.45
N GLY A 165 0.67 -4.09 -24.89
CA GLY A 165 0.94 -5.51 -24.64
C GLY A 165 0.53 -6.04 -23.26
N ILE A 166 -0.05 -5.21 -22.38
CA ILE A 166 -0.62 -5.71 -21.12
C ILE A 166 -1.98 -6.36 -21.38
N ASP A 167 -2.14 -7.60 -20.93
CA ASP A 167 -3.43 -8.24 -20.77
C ASP A 167 -3.93 -8.08 -19.32
N LEU A 168 -5.00 -7.29 -19.17
CA LEU A 168 -5.65 -7.05 -17.88
C LEU A 168 -6.82 -8.02 -17.61
N ALA A 169 -7.10 -9.00 -18.48
CA ALA A 169 -8.24 -9.91 -18.31
C ALA A 169 -8.18 -10.68 -16.98
N VAL A 170 -7.01 -11.23 -16.64
CA VAL A 170 -6.80 -11.94 -15.36
C VAL A 170 -7.01 -11.01 -14.16
N LEU A 171 -6.60 -9.74 -14.28
CA LEU A 171 -6.85 -8.75 -13.23
C LEU A 171 -8.32 -8.34 -13.16
N ALA A 172 -9.02 -8.24 -14.28
CA ALA A 172 -10.45 -7.94 -14.32
C ALA A 172 -11.27 -9.04 -13.62
N GLU A 173 -10.95 -10.31 -13.87
CA GLU A 173 -11.56 -11.45 -13.18
C GLU A 173 -11.32 -11.39 -11.67
N ARG A 174 -10.09 -11.04 -11.25
CA ARG A 174 -9.77 -10.87 -9.83
C ARG A 174 -10.47 -9.69 -9.18
N VAL A 175 -10.57 -8.55 -9.88
CA VAL A 175 -11.35 -7.39 -9.42
C VAL A 175 -12.79 -7.82 -9.18
N HIS A 176 -13.41 -8.51 -10.14
CA HIS A 176 -14.80 -8.95 -10.00
C HIS A 176 -14.99 -9.96 -8.84
N SER A 177 -14.02 -10.86 -8.64
CA SER A 177 -14.07 -11.85 -7.57
C SER A 177 -13.89 -11.24 -6.18
N LEU A 178 -12.92 -10.34 -6.01
CA LEU A 178 -12.56 -9.74 -4.72
C LEU A 178 -13.41 -8.52 -4.36
N LEU A 179 -13.84 -7.76 -5.36
CA LEU A 179 -14.58 -6.50 -5.23
C LEU A 179 -15.81 -6.54 -6.16
N PRO A 180 -16.88 -7.29 -5.81
CA PRO A 180 -18.02 -7.50 -6.70
C PRO A 180 -18.75 -6.23 -7.13
N GLU A 181 -18.63 -5.16 -6.34
CA GLU A 181 -19.25 -3.86 -6.61
C GLU A 181 -18.31 -2.87 -7.31
N ALA A 182 -17.04 -3.24 -7.48
CA ALA A 182 -16.10 -2.47 -8.29
C ALA A 182 -16.23 -2.88 -9.76
N ARG A 183 -15.92 -1.94 -10.64
CA ARG A 183 -15.90 -2.19 -12.09
C ARG A 183 -14.57 -1.73 -12.68
N LEU A 184 -13.84 -2.66 -13.28
CA LEU A 184 -12.67 -2.34 -14.08
C LEU A 184 -13.10 -2.14 -15.54
N GLU A 185 -12.89 -0.93 -16.06
CA GLU A 185 -13.08 -0.59 -17.46
C GLU A 185 -11.71 -0.46 -18.12
N VAL A 186 -11.52 -1.15 -19.26
CA VAL A 186 -10.24 -1.14 -19.98
C VAL A 186 -10.48 -0.55 -21.37
N GLY A 187 -9.86 0.59 -21.64
CA GLY A 187 -9.89 1.28 -22.92
C GLY A 187 -8.63 1.03 -23.75
N ALA A 188 -8.52 1.78 -24.86
CA ALA A 188 -7.34 1.78 -25.71
C ALA A 188 -6.15 2.50 -25.06
N GLU A 189 -6.40 3.62 -24.37
CA GLU A 189 -5.36 4.51 -23.81
C GLU A 189 -5.09 4.27 -22.32
N GLY A 190 -5.96 3.52 -21.64
CA GLY A 190 -5.92 3.42 -20.18
C GLY A 190 -6.89 2.40 -19.61
N TRP A 191 -6.89 2.31 -18.29
CA TRP A 191 -7.91 1.60 -17.52
C TRP A 191 -8.45 2.48 -16.42
N SER A 192 -9.66 2.17 -15.98
CA SER A 192 -10.36 2.87 -14.91
C SER A 192 -11.01 1.86 -13.97
N LEU A 193 -10.67 1.90 -12.69
CA LEU A 193 -11.32 1.14 -11.65
C LEU A 193 -12.33 2.06 -10.95
N LEU A 194 -13.61 1.78 -11.18
CA LEU A 194 -14.75 2.46 -10.57
C LEU A 194 -15.09 1.78 -9.25
N LEU A 195 -15.20 2.58 -8.19
CA LEU A 195 -15.43 2.13 -6.82
C LEU A 195 -16.66 2.84 -6.23
N PRO A 196 -17.47 2.16 -5.40
CA PRO A 196 -18.54 2.79 -4.66
C PRO A 196 -18.06 3.94 -3.77
N GLY A 197 -18.78 5.07 -3.74
CA GLY A 197 -18.42 6.24 -2.94
C GLY A 197 -18.23 5.93 -1.45
N ARG A 198 -19.03 5.00 -0.91
CA ARG A 198 -19.00 4.60 0.50
C ARG A 198 -17.73 3.86 0.94
N TRP A 199 -16.90 3.37 0.01
CA TRP A 199 -15.69 2.61 0.32
C TRP A 199 -14.51 3.47 0.73
N LEU A 200 -14.53 4.74 0.36
CA LEU A 200 -13.40 5.64 0.57
C LEU A 200 -13.88 6.99 1.12
N GLU A 201 -13.13 7.50 2.08
CA GLU A 201 -13.33 8.81 2.69
C GLU A 201 -12.20 9.74 2.22
N PRO A 202 -12.47 11.04 1.96
CA PRO A 202 -11.42 11.99 1.60
C PRO A 202 -10.27 11.94 2.61
N GLY A 203 -9.03 11.93 2.10
CA GLY A 203 -7.85 11.99 2.96
C GLY A 203 -7.82 13.32 3.72
N ALA A 204 -7.57 13.28 5.03
CA ALA A 204 -7.40 14.51 5.80
C ALA A 204 -6.05 15.14 5.44
N GLU A 205 -6.05 16.37 4.88
CA GLU A 205 -4.82 17.17 4.77
C GLU A 205 -4.11 17.12 6.13
N GLN A 206 -2.83 16.73 6.15
CA GLN A 206 -2.04 16.84 7.37
C GLN A 206 -2.09 18.31 7.79
N ALA A 207 -2.74 18.59 8.92
CA ALA A 207 -2.65 19.90 9.55
C ALA A 207 -1.16 20.22 9.69
N PRO A 208 -0.69 21.43 9.31
CA PRO A 208 0.72 21.77 9.42
C PRO A 208 1.15 21.53 10.86
N SER A 209 2.14 20.66 11.03
CA SER A 209 2.80 20.41 12.30
C SER A 209 3.19 21.76 12.88
N LEU A 210 2.53 22.14 13.97
CA LEU A 210 2.83 23.36 14.71
C LEU A 210 4.33 23.34 15.00
N SER A 211 5.06 24.21 14.30
CA SER A 211 6.47 24.43 14.54
C SER A 211 6.56 25.04 15.93
N VAL A 212 6.92 24.22 16.91
CA VAL A 212 7.28 24.70 18.24
C VAL A 212 8.55 25.52 18.05
N SER A 213 8.39 26.84 18.17
CA SER A 213 9.49 27.81 18.22
C SER A 213 10.16 27.79 19.58
#